data_AF-A0A314UIC4-F1
#
_entry.id   AF-A0A314UIC4-F1
#
_cell.length_a   1.000
_cell.length_b   1.000
_cell.length_c   1.000
_cell.angle_alpha   90.00
_cell.angle_beta   90.00
_cell.angle_gamma   90.00
#
_symmetry.space_group_name_H-M   'P 1'
#
loop_
_entity.id
_entity.type
_entity.pdbx_description
1 polymer ?
#
loop_
_entity_poly.entity_id
_entity_poly.type
_entity_poly.pdbx_seq_one_letter_code
_entity_poly.pdbx_strand_id
1 'polypeptide(L)'
;MATLVSSAGGLLAMLNETHPLLKLHALSNLNKLVDGFWPEISTSVPIIESLYEDEEFDQHQRQLAALLVSKVFYYLGELNDSLSYALGAGSLFDVSEDSYYVHTLLAKAIDEYASLKSKAAESNVEGANVDPRLEAIVERMLNKCIMDGRYQQAMGIAIECRRLDKLEEAITKSDNVQGTLSYCINVSHSFVNLREYRHEVLRLLVKVIKSCHLQIT
;
A
#
# COMPACT_ATOMS: atom_id res chain seq x y z
N MET A 1 1.14 26.18 -23.12
CA MET A 1 0.31 25.41 -24.06
C MET A 1 0.61 23.94 -23.84
N ALA A 2 -0.35 23.14 -23.42
CA ALA A 2 -0.17 21.69 -23.35
C ALA A 2 -0.11 21.16 -24.77
N THR A 3 1.03 20.58 -25.17
CA THR A 3 1.11 19.75 -26.36
C THR A 3 0.12 18.61 -26.18
N LEU A 4 -1.00 18.65 -26.91
CA LEU A 4 -1.92 17.53 -27.03
C LEU A 4 -1.16 16.42 -27.77
N VAL A 5 -0.46 15.58 -27.01
CA VAL A 5 0.09 14.32 -27.53
C VAL A 5 -1.13 13.52 -27.98
N SER A 6 -1.22 13.23 -29.28
CA SER A 6 -2.39 12.55 -29.85
C SER A 6 -2.31 11.02 -29.69
N SER A 7 -1.14 10.47 -29.34
CA SER A 7 -0.87 9.03 -29.21
C SER A 7 0.42 8.80 -28.42
N ALA A 8 0.46 7.70 -27.67
CA ALA A 8 1.64 7.21 -26.94
C ALA A 8 2.61 6.41 -27.82
N GLY A 9 2.26 6.10 -29.08
CA GLY A 9 3.01 5.21 -29.97
C GLY A 9 4.45 5.62 -30.21
N GLY A 10 4.76 6.92 -30.23
CA GLY A 10 6.14 7.41 -30.33
C GLY A 10 6.99 7.04 -29.09
N LEU A 11 6.40 7.08 -27.90
CA LEU A 11 7.07 6.68 -26.65
C LEU A 11 7.17 5.15 -26.55
N LEU A 12 6.16 4.42 -27.02
CA LEU A 12 6.20 2.95 -27.08
C LEU A 12 7.27 2.47 -28.06
N ALA A 13 7.45 3.13 -29.21
CA ALA A 13 8.53 2.83 -30.14
C ALA A 13 9.91 3.04 -29.51
N MET A 14 10.08 4.07 -28.68
CA MET A 14 11.33 4.32 -27.95
C MET A 14 11.67 3.23 -26.91
N LEU A 15 10.69 2.45 -26.44
CA LEU A 15 10.97 1.31 -25.55
C LEU A 15 11.68 0.15 -26.28
N ASN A 16 11.48 0.04 -27.59
CA ASN A 16 12.12 -0.99 -28.42
C ASN A 16 13.56 -0.64 -28.84
N GLU A 17 13.97 0.61 -28.64
CA GLU A 17 15.33 1.05 -28.96
C GLU A 17 16.36 0.47 -28.00
N THR A 18 17.61 0.29 -28.45
CA THR A 18 18.68 -0.28 -27.62
C THR A 18 19.20 0.68 -26.56
N HIS A 19 19.00 2.00 -26.73
CA HIS A 19 19.64 3.00 -25.90
C HIS A 19 18.92 3.19 -24.54
N PRO A 20 19.59 2.97 -23.38
CA PRO A 20 18.95 2.98 -22.06
C PRO A 20 18.33 4.34 -21.68
N LEU A 21 18.95 5.45 -22.09
CA LEU A 21 18.40 6.79 -21.84
C LEU A 21 17.05 7.02 -22.55
N LEU A 22 16.83 6.43 -23.73
CA LEU A 22 15.57 6.53 -24.45
C LEU A 22 14.48 5.74 -23.74
N LYS A 23 14.80 4.54 -23.23
CA LYS A 23 13.88 3.74 -22.43
C LYS A 23 13.47 4.46 -21.14
N LEU A 24 14.41 5.06 -20.42
CA LEU A 24 14.11 5.85 -19.23
C LEU A 24 13.18 7.03 -19.54
N HIS A 25 13.51 7.79 -20.60
CA HIS A 25 12.69 8.90 -21.04
C HIS A 25 11.27 8.45 -21.43
N ALA A 26 11.16 7.33 -22.15
CA ALA A 26 9.88 6.74 -22.51
C ALA A 26 9.07 6.35 -21.27
N LEU A 27 9.64 5.57 -20.35
CA LEU A 27 8.98 5.13 -19.12
C LEU A 27 8.50 6.29 -18.24
N SER A 28 9.31 7.35 -18.10
CA SER A 28 8.94 8.52 -17.29
C SER A 28 7.75 9.28 -17.89
N ASN A 29 7.71 9.44 -19.22
CA ASN A 29 6.61 10.13 -19.88
C ASN A 29 5.35 9.26 -19.97
N LEU A 30 5.50 7.96 -20.20
CA LEU A 30 4.37 7.01 -20.21
C LEU A 30 3.67 6.98 -18.85
N ASN A 31 4.41 6.99 -17.73
CA ASN A 31 3.83 7.06 -16.39
C ASN A 31 2.97 8.31 -16.13
N LYS A 32 3.24 9.43 -16.82
CA LYS A 32 2.45 10.67 -16.72
C LYS A 32 1.21 10.66 -17.63
N LEU A 33 1.24 9.88 -18.70
CA LEU A 33 0.22 9.84 -19.74
C LEU A 33 -0.70 8.63 -19.61
N VAL A 34 -0.40 7.68 -18.71
CA VAL A 34 -1.10 6.42 -18.57
C VAL A 34 -2.61 6.58 -18.37
N ASP A 35 -3.05 7.57 -17.58
CA ASP A 35 -4.47 7.79 -17.31
C ASP A 35 -5.29 8.04 -18.58
N GLY A 36 -4.69 8.68 -19.60
CA GLY A 36 -5.33 8.97 -20.88
C GLY A 36 -5.05 7.95 -21.99
N PHE A 37 -3.92 7.24 -21.91
CA PHE A 37 -3.43 6.36 -22.98
C PHE A 37 -3.29 4.90 -22.58
N TRP A 38 -3.84 4.48 -21.43
CA TRP A 38 -3.80 3.09 -20.98
C TRP A 38 -4.26 2.05 -22.04
N PRO A 39 -5.24 2.31 -22.93
CA PRO A 39 -5.64 1.31 -23.94
C PRO A 39 -4.56 1.08 -25.00
N GLU A 40 -3.76 2.11 -25.30
CA GLU A 40 -2.64 2.01 -26.24
C GLU A 40 -1.44 1.34 -25.56
N ILE A 41 -1.14 1.75 -24.33
CA ILE A 41 -0.02 1.22 -23.54
C ILE A 41 -0.23 -0.27 -23.19
N SER A 42 -1.48 -0.69 -22.94
CA SER A 42 -1.79 -2.08 -22.59
C SER A 42 -1.35 -3.09 -23.66
N THR A 43 -1.34 -2.69 -24.93
CA THR A 43 -0.87 -3.53 -26.04
C THR A 43 0.62 -3.87 -25.95
N SER A 44 1.39 -3.06 -25.23
CA SER A 44 2.84 -3.17 -25.10
C SER A 44 3.27 -3.60 -23.70
N VAL A 45 2.35 -4.05 -22.84
CA VAL A 45 2.66 -4.57 -21.49
C VAL A 45 3.75 -5.64 -21.50
N PRO A 46 3.74 -6.64 -22.41
CA PRO A 46 4.80 -7.67 -22.42
C PRO A 46 6.21 -7.10 -22.59
N ILE A 47 6.34 -6.02 -23.36
CA ILE A 47 7.63 -5.32 -23.54
C ILE A 47 8.02 -4.66 -22.22
N ILE A 48 7.10 -3.98 -21.55
CA ILE A 48 7.37 -3.29 -20.29
C ILE A 48 7.68 -4.30 -19.16
N GLU A 49 7.01 -5.46 -19.15
CA GLU A 49 7.31 -6.57 -18.23
C GLU A 49 8.72 -7.12 -18.44
N SER A 50 9.11 -7.39 -19.69
CA SER A 50 10.50 -7.81 -19.98
C SER A 50 11.54 -6.79 -19.54
N LEU A 51 11.23 -5.48 -19.61
CA LEU A 51 12.12 -4.42 -19.10
C LEU A 51 12.20 -4.40 -17.56
N TYR A 52 11.14 -4.83 -16.87
CA TYR A 52 11.15 -4.96 -15.42
C TYR A 52 11.96 -6.19 -14.96
N GLU A 53 11.86 -7.29 -15.70
CA GLU A 53 12.56 -8.54 -15.41
C GLU A 53 14.05 -8.52 -15.77
N ASP A 54 14.47 -7.65 -16.68
CA ASP A 54 15.85 -7.57 -17.13
C ASP A 54 16.77 -6.94 -16.07
N GLU A 55 17.59 -7.80 -15.45
CA GLU A 55 18.54 -7.45 -14.39
C GLU A 55 19.69 -6.55 -14.85
N GLU A 56 19.93 -6.43 -16.17
CA GLU A 56 20.97 -5.54 -16.72
C GLU A 56 20.59 -4.05 -16.57
N PHE A 57 19.30 -3.74 -16.38
CA PHE A 57 18.83 -2.37 -16.20
C PHE A 57 19.00 -1.83 -14.77
N ASP A 58 19.25 -0.52 -14.72
CA ASP A 58 19.26 0.26 -13.48
C ASP A 58 17.98 0.02 -12.68
N GLN A 59 18.13 -0.13 -11.37
CA GLN A 59 17.01 -0.38 -10.44
C GLN A 59 15.90 0.66 -10.58
N HIS A 60 16.26 1.93 -10.81
CA HIS A 60 15.29 3.01 -11.00
C HIS A 60 14.43 2.82 -12.27
N GLN A 61 15.02 2.32 -13.36
CA GLN A 61 14.28 2.05 -14.60
C GLN A 61 13.32 0.87 -14.41
N ARG A 62 13.76 -0.19 -13.73
CA ARG A 62 12.90 -1.32 -13.37
C ARG A 62 11.73 -0.90 -12.49
N GLN A 63 11.97 -0.07 -11.48
CA GLN A 63 10.89 0.46 -10.63
C GLN A 63 9.90 1.31 -11.42
N LEU A 64 10.36 2.11 -12.40
CA LEU A 64 9.48 2.88 -13.28
C LEU A 64 8.64 2.00 -14.20
N ALA A 65 9.23 0.91 -14.72
CA ALA A 65 8.52 -0.09 -15.51
C ALA A 65 7.45 -0.79 -14.67
N ALA A 66 7.79 -1.23 -13.46
CA ALA A 66 6.85 -1.84 -12.51
C ALA A 66 5.68 -0.90 -12.19
N LEU A 67 5.95 0.39 -11.92
CA LEU A 67 4.91 1.37 -11.65
C LEU A 67 3.96 1.54 -12.85
N LEU A 68 4.51 1.61 -14.07
CA LEU A 68 3.73 1.76 -15.28
C LEU A 68 2.81 0.56 -15.50
N VAL A 69 3.36 -0.65 -15.40
CA VAL A 69 2.62 -1.91 -15.54
C VAL A 69 1.53 -2.00 -14.48
N SER A 70 1.83 -1.66 -13.23
CA SER A 70 0.85 -1.62 -12.15
C SER A 70 -0.33 -0.69 -12.47
N LYS A 71 -0.07 0.53 -12.97
CA LYS A 71 -1.12 1.47 -13.37
C LYS A 71 -1.96 0.94 -14.54
N VAL A 72 -1.35 0.26 -15.50
CA VAL A 72 -2.07 -0.35 -16.62
C VAL A 72 -2.99 -1.48 -16.13
N PHE A 73 -2.50 -2.39 -15.28
CA PHE A 73 -3.34 -3.45 -14.71
C PHE A 73 -4.47 -2.92 -13.85
N TYR A 74 -4.27 -1.79 -13.15
CA TYR A 74 -5.35 -1.10 -12.45
C TYR A 74 -6.49 -0.70 -13.40
N TYR A 75 -6.17 -0.12 -14.57
CA TYR A 75 -7.18 0.22 -15.58
C TYR A 75 -7.82 -1.00 -16.25
N LEU A 76 -7.09 -2.11 -16.38
CA LEU A 76 -7.63 -3.38 -16.86
C LEU A 76 -8.56 -4.07 -15.84
N GLY A 77 -8.52 -3.64 -14.57
CA GLY A 77 -9.32 -4.22 -13.48
C GLY A 77 -8.64 -5.40 -12.75
N GLU A 78 -7.42 -5.76 -13.16
CA GLU A 78 -6.64 -6.86 -12.56
C GLU A 78 -5.86 -6.36 -11.34
N LEU A 79 -6.56 -6.21 -10.20
CA LEU A 79 -5.98 -5.59 -9.00
C LEU A 79 -4.88 -6.41 -8.32
N ASN A 80 -4.89 -7.74 -8.45
CA ASN A 80 -3.86 -8.59 -7.84
C ASN A 80 -2.50 -8.37 -8.53
N ASP A 81 -2.50 -8.37 -9.86
CA ASP A 81 -1.31 -8.09 -10.66
C ASP A 81 -0.88 -6.63 -10.50
N SER A 82 -1.84 -5.71 -10.48
CA SER A 82 -1.55 -4.30 -10.18
C SER A 82 -0.82 -4.14 -8.84
N LEU A 83 -1.27 -4.83 -7.78
CA LEU A 83 -0.62 -4.78 -6.47
C LEU A 83 0.78 -5.42 -6.51
N SER A 84 0.96 -6.56 -7.17
CA SER A 84 2.27 -7.24 -7.24
C SER A 84 3.34 -6.36 -7.90
N TYR A 85 2.98 -5.66 -8.97
CA TYR A 85 3.86 -4.69 -9.63
C TYR A 85 4.04 -3.40 -8.82
N ALA A 86 3.02 -2.92 -8.10
CA ALA A 86 3.17 -1.77 -7.20
C ALA A 86 4.17 -2.07 -6.06
N LEU A 87 4.15 -3.30 -5.54
CA LEU A 87 5.15 -3.78 -4.57
C LEU A 87 6.56 -3.82 -5.17
N GLY A 88 6.68 -4.16 -6.46
CA GLY A 88 7.94 -4.11 -7.23
C GLY A 88 8.48 -2.70 -7.47
N ALA A 89 7.59 -1.71 -7.60
CA ALA A 89 7.97 -0.30 -7.78
C ALA A 89 8.62 0.31 -6.53
N GLY A 90 8.40 -0.28 -5.35
CA GLY A 90 9.08 0.07 -4.10
C GLY A 90 8.88 1.55 -3.70
N SER A 91 9.96 2.33 -3.74
CA SER A 91 9.93 3.76 -3.36
C SER A 91 9.17 4.64 -4.34
N LEU A 92 9.01 4.22 -5.60
CA LEU A 92 8.27 5.00 -6.61
C LEU A 92 6.75 4.93 -6.44
N PHE A 93 6.24 3.90 -5.73
CA PHE A 93 4.86 3.88 -5.30
C PHE A 93 4.69 4.82 -4.10
N ASP A 94 4.16 6.02 -4.36
CA ASP A 94 3.92 7.02 -3.33
C ASP A 94 2.55 6.84 -2.67
N VAL A 95 2.56 6.30 -1.45
CA VAL A 95 1.36 6.20 -0.59
C VAL A 95 0.79 7.57 -0.21
N SER A 96 1.52 8.65 -0.46
CA SER A 96 1.12 10.02 -0.16
C SER A 96 0.18 10.59 -1.20
N GLU A 97 0.28 10.12 -2.44
CA GLU A 97 -0.48 10.59 -3.59
C GLU A 97 -1.99 10.43 -3.37
N ASP A 98 -2.73 11.51 -3.59
CA ASP A 98 -4.19 11.52 -3.50
C ASP A 98 -4.81 11.17 -4.87
N SER A 99 -4.69 9.91 -5.26
CA SER A 99 -5.26 9.39 -6.51
C SER A 99 -6.12 8.15 -6.26
N TYR A 100 -7.14 7.97 -7.11
CA TYR A 100 -8.01 6.79 -7.04
C TYR A 100 -7.21 5.49 -7.19
N TYR A 101 -6.15 5.50 -8.00
CA TYR A 101 -5.22 4.38 -8.15
C TYR A 101 -4.59 4.00 -6.82
N VAL A 102 -3.98 4.96 -6.11
CA VAL A 102 -3.31 4.69 -4.83
C VAL A 102 -4.32 4.27 -3.76
N HIS A 103 -5.47 4.94 -3.65
CA HIS A 103 -6.50 4.55 -2.68
C HIS A 103 -7.01 3.12 -2.89
N THR A 104 -7.29 2.74 -4.14
CA THR A 104 -7.75 1.38 -4.46
C THR A 104 -6.69 0.34 -4.15
N LEU A 105 -5.42 0.58 -4.52
CA LEU A 105 -4.35 -0.37 -4.24
C LEU A 105 -4.02 -0.46 -2.75
N LEU A 106 -4.08 0.63 -2.01
CA LEU A 106 -3.89 0.60 -0.57
C LEU A 106 -4.99 -0.20 0.14
N ALA A 107 -6.25 0.01 -0.25
CA ALA A 107 -7.36 -0.80 0.29
C ALA A 107 -7.16 -2.29 0.00
N LYS A 108 -6.79 -2.63 -1.25
CA LYS A 108 -6.50 -3.99 -1.66
C LYS A 108 -5.31 -4.60 -0.88
N ALA A 109 -4.26 -3.82 -0.65
CA ALA A 109 -3.08 -4.23 0.12
C ALA A 109 -3.43 -4.53 1.59
N ILE A 110 -4.28 -3.69 2.21
CA ILE A 110 -4.76 -3.90 3.59
C ILE A 110 -5.57 -5.20 3.67
N ASP A 111 -6.52 -5.40 2.75
CA ASP A 111 -7.36 -6.60 2.73
C ASP A 111 -6.52 -7.88 2.60
N GLU A 112 -5.52 -7.86 1.71
CA GLU A 112 -4.62 -9.00 1.49
C GLU A 112 -3.73 -9.25 2.71
N TYR A 113 -3.13 -8.20 3.28
CA TYR A 113 -2.31 -8.30 4.49
C TYR A 113 -3.13 -8.83 5.68
N ALA A 114 -4.34 -8.28 5.90
CA ALA A 114 -5.24 -8.71 6.99
C ALA A 114 -5.68 -10.17 6.84
N SER A 115 -5.95 -10.62 5.61
CA SER A 115 -6.27 -12.01 5.29
C SER A 115 -5.10 -12.94 5.61
N LEU A 116 -3.88 -12.57 5.22
CA LEU A 116 -2.68 -13.36 5.50
C LEU A 116 -2.39 -13.45 7.01
N LYS A 117 -2.49 -12.33 7.73
CA LYS A 117 -2.31 -12.29 9.19
C LYS A 117 -3.35 -13.11 9.94
N SER A 118 -4.60 -13.09 9.48
CA SER A 118 -5.67 -13.89 10.08
C SER A 118 -5.45 -15.40 9.90
N LYS A 119 -5.05 -15.82 8.69
CA LYS A 119 -4.68 -17.23 8.41
C LYS A 119 -3.46 -17.68 9.20
N ALA A 120 -2.47 -16.81 9.37
CA ALA A 120 -1.28 -17.08 10.19
C ALA A 120 -1.65 -17.39 11.64
N ALA A 121 -2.56 -16.59 12.22
CA ALA A 121 -3.01 -16.76 13.59
C ALA A 121 -3.82 -18.04 13.81
N GLU A 122 -4.58 -18.51 12.82
CA GLU A 122 -5.38 -19.75 12.92
C GLU A 122 -4.53 -21.03 12.80
N SER A 123 -3.42 -20.96 12.07
CA SER A 123 -2.59 -22.13 11.76
C SER A 123 -1.51 -22.41 12.81
N ASN A 124 -1.32 -21.57 13.84
CA ASN A 124 -0.23 -21.64 14.83
C ASN A 124 1.18 -21.76 14.21
N VAL A 125 1.32 -21.51 12.91
CA VAL A 125 2.61 -21.40 12.24
C VAL A 125 3.09 -19.98 12.48
N GLU A 126 3.95 -19.82 13.48
CA GLU A 126 4.69 -18.57 13.69
C GLU A 126 5.41 -18.19 12.39
N GLY A 127 4.90 -17.15 11.72
CA GLY A 127 5.45 -16.66 10.47
C GLY A 127 4.85 -17.28 9.21
N ALA A 128 3.53 -17.15 9.01
CA ALA A 128 3.03 -17.11 7.63
C ALA A 128 3.85 -16.05 6.89
N ASN A 129 4.51 -16.47 5.82
CA ASN A 129 5.53 -15.72 5.10
C ASN A 129 4.85 -14.54 4.36
N VAL A 130 4.48 -13.50 5.10
CA VAL A 130 3.92 -12.28 4.52
C VAL A 130 5.04 -11.62 3.72
N ASP A 131 4.75 -11.21 2.48
CA ASP A 131 5.73 -10.51 1.66
C ASP A 131 6.22 -9.25 2.42
N PRO A 132 7.52 -9.10 2.69
CA PRO A 132 8.06 -7.94 3.39
C PRO A 132 7.71 -6.61 2.70
N ARG A 133 7.52 -6.63 1.38
CA ARG A 133 7.11 -5.45 0.61
C ARG A 133 5.69 -5.04 0.94
N LEU A 134 4.79 -6.02 1.12
CA LEU A 134 3.39 -5.76 1.47
C LEU A 134 3.29 -5.19 2.88
N GLU A 135 4.04 -5.78 3.82
CA GLU A 135 4.16 -5.25 5.17
C GLU A 135 4.70 -3.82 5.18
N ALA A 136 5.74 -3.54 4.38
CA ALA A 136 6.31 -2.20 4.28
C ALA A 136 5.31 -1.15 3.76
N ILE A 137 4.45 -1.50 2.78
CA ILE A 137 3.41 -0.58 2.28
C ILE A 137 2.37 -0.30 3.36
N VAL A 138 1.84 -1.35 4.02
CA VAL A 138 0.85 -1.19 5.09
C VAL A 138 1.43 -0.37 6.25
N GLU A 139 2.70 -0.59 6.58
CA GLU A 139 3.40 0.18 7.61
C GLU A 139 3.56 1.66 7.22
N ARG A 140 3.98 1.95 5.99
CA ARG A 140 4.05 3.33 5.48
C ARG A 140 2.68 4.02 5.54
N MET A 141 1.61 3.30 5.21
CA MET A 141 0.25 3.81 5.29
C MET A 141 -0.18 4.10 6.73
N LEU A 142 0.03 3.16 7.66
CA LEU A 142 -0.28 3.34 9.09
C LEU A 142 0.48 4.55 9.67
N ASN A 143 1.78 4.64 9.38
CA ASN A 143 2.60 5.76 9.83
C ASN A 143 2.09 7.08 9.25
N LYS A 144 1.69 7.13 7.98
CA LYS A 144 1.07 8.32 7.36
C LYS A 144 -0.22 8.70 8.05
N CYS A 145 -1.12 7.75 8.32
CA CYS A 145 -2.38 8.05 9.02
C CYS A 145 -2.14 8.61 10.43
N ILE A 146 -1.13 8.10 11.15
CA ILE A 146 -0.73 8.62 12.47
C ILE A 146 -0.16 10.04 12.34
N MET A 147 0.72 10.29 11.37
CA MET A 147 1.32 11.61 11.13
C MET A 147 0.28 12.66 10.71
N ASP A 148 -0.72 12.27 9.93
CA ASP A 148 -1.80 13.14 9.48
C ASP A 148 -2.88 13.37 10.56
N GLY A 149 -2.71 12.83 11.77
CA GLY A 149 -3.69 12.92 12.87
C GLY A 149 -4.97 12.10 12.63
N ARG A 150 -5.00 11.24 11.60
CA ARG A 150 -6.13 10.34 11.29
C ARG A 150 -6.09 9.08 12.14
N TYR A 151 -6.07 9.26 13.47
CA TYR A 151 -5.93 8.15 14.44
C TYR A 151 -7.06 7.12 14.33
N GLN A 152 -8.30 7.53 14.07
CA GLN A 152 -9.43 6.59 13.91
C GLN A 152 -9.22 5.62 12.75
N GLN A 153 -8.76 6.12 11.61
CA GLN A 153 -8.43 5.29 10.45
C GLN A 153 -7.24 4.37 10.76
N ALA A 154 -6.18 4.90 11.38
CA ALA A 154 -5.02 4.11 11.77
C ALA A 154 -5.39 2.95 12.70
N MET A 155 -6.29 3.20 13.67
CA MET A 155 -6.79 2.15 14.57
C MET A 155 -7.61 1.09 13.84
N GLY A 156 -8.49 1.50 12.92
CA GLY A 156 -9.28 0.56 12.10
C GLY A 156 -8.37 -0.41 11.34
N ILE A 157 -7.39 0.14 10.62
CA ILE A 157 -6.41 -0.65 9.86
C ILE A 157 -5.58 -1.52 10.81
N ALA A 158 -5.11 -0.98 11.94
CA ALA A 158 -4.31 -1.74 12.91
C ALA A 158 -5.10 -2.94 13.49
N ILE A 159 -6.40 -2.77 13.75
CA ILE A 159 -7.27 -3.83 14.24
C ILE A 159 -7.50 -4.89 13.15
N GLU A 160 -7.78 -4.49 11.91
CA GLU A 160 -7.97 -5.41 10.77
C GLU A 160 -6.70 -6.22 10.48
N CYS A 161 -5.54 -5.55 10.48
CA CYS A 161 -4.23 -6.15 10.24
C CYS A 161 -3.66 -6.93 11.43
N ARG A 162 -4.35 -6.98 12.57
CA ARG A 162 -3.88 -7.58 13.83
C ARG A 162 -2.52 -7.05 14.32
N ARG A 163 -2.27 -5.76 14.12
CA ARG A 163 -1.05 -5.03 14.52
C ARG A 163 -1.30 -4.26 15.82
N LEU A 164 -1.20 -4.96 16.95
CA LEU A 164 -1.43 -4.38 18.28
C LEU A 164 -0.39 -3.32 18.67
N ASP A 165 0.82 -3.44 18.14
CA ASP A 165 1.91 -2.46 18.26
C ASP A 165 1.50 -1.10 17.69
N LYS A 166 0.96 -1.07 16.46
CA LYS A 166 0.51 0.18 15.82
C LYS A 166 -0.79 0.70 16.42
N LEU A 167 -1.63 -0.17 16.98
CA LEU A 167 -2.79 0.23 17.75
C LEU A 167 -2.37 1.00 19.03
N GLU A 168 -1.40 0.47 19.78
CA GLU A 168 -0.83 1.14 20.96
C GLU A 168 -0.18 2.48 20.59
N GLU A 169 0.60 2.51 19.50
CA GLU A 169 1.21 3.74 18.98
C GLU A 169 0.17 4.81 18.59
N ALA A 170 -0.91 4.41 17.89
CA ALA A 170 -1.97 5.34 17.48
C ALA A 170 -2.75 5.91 18.67
N ILE A 171 -2.96 5.13 19.74
CA ILE A 171 -3.66 5.60 20.96
C ILE A 171 -2.77 6.54 21.77
N THR A 172 -1.50 6.21 21.92
CA THR A 172 -0.56 6.99 22.74
C THR A 172 -0.17 8.32 22.10
N LYS A 173 -0.13 8.38 20.77
CA LYS A 173 0.14 9.61 20.03
C LYS A 173 -1.08 10.51 19.83
N SER A 174 -2.29 10.08 20.19
CA SER A 174 -3.48 10.88 19.95
C SER A 174 -3.63 12.01 20.97
N ASP A 175 -4.08 13.18 20.50
CA ASP A 175 -4.32 14.33 21.38
C ASP A 175 -5.48 14.11 22.37
N ASN A 176 -6.39 13.17 22.04
CA ASN A 176 -7.55 12.82 22.84
C ASN A 176 -7.60 11.32 23.13
N VAL A 177 -6.73 10.88 24.05
CA VAL A 177 -6.61 9.48 24.46
C VAL A 177 -7.96 8.89 24.90
N GLN A 178 -8.78 9.65 25.65
CA GLN A 178 -10.07 9.16 26.16
C GLN A 178 -11.09 8.91 25.04
N GLY A 179 -11.16 9.81 24.06
CA GLY A 179 -12.02 9.64 22.87
C GLY A 179 -11.55 8.49 21.99
N THR A 180 -10.25 8.39 21.77
CA THR A 180 -9.61 7.33 20.98
C THR A 180 -9.79 5.95 21.62
N LEU A 181 -9.65 5.84 22.94
CA LEU A 181 -9.94 4.62 23.71
C LEU A 181 -11.41 4.21 23.60
N SER A 182 -12.33 5.14 23.81
CA SER A 182 -13.77 4.87 23.72
C SER A 182 -14.16 4.39 22.32
N TYR A 183 -13.59 5.01 21.29
CA TYR A 183 -13.76 4.57 19.91
C TYR A 183 -13.20 3.17 19.69
N CYS A 184 -11.98 2.87 20.17
CA CYS A 184 -11.36 1.56 20.01
C CYS A 184 -12.16 0.45 20.72
N ILE A 185 -12.74 0.73 21.89
CA ILE A 185 -13.63 -0.20 22.59
C ILE A 185 -14.84 -0.50 21.72
N ASN A 186 -15.52 0.53 21.19
CA ASN A 186 -16.69 0.36 20.32
C ASN A 186 -16.35 -0.45 19.07
N VAL A 187 -15.24 -0.12 18.39
CA VAL A 187 -14.80 -0.86 17.19
C VAL A 187 -14.47 -2.31 17.53
N SER A 188 -13.80 -2.57 18.65
CA SER A 188 -13.49 -3.93 19.09
C SER A 188 -14.74 -4.77 19.38
N HIS A 189 -15.82 -4.14 19.86
CA HIS A 189 -17.09 -4.82 20.08
C HIS A 189 -17.88 -5.07 18.80
N SER A 190 -17.89 -4.10 17.87
CA SER A 190 -18.71 -4.17 16.66
C SER A 190 -18.06 -4.99 15.54
N PHE A 191 -16.74 -4.95 15.38
CA PHE A 191 -16.05 -5.50 14.21
C PHE A 191 -15.15 -6.70 14.52
N VAL A 192 -14.74 -6.90 15.79
CA VAL A 192 -13.88 -8.04 16.16
C VAL A 192 -14.74 -9.24 16.60
N ASN A 193 -15.00 -10.12 15.63
CA ASN A 193 -15.81 -11.32 15.85
C ASN A 193 -15.08 -12.39 16.68
N LEU A 194 -13.79 -12.61 16.41
CA LEU A 194 -13.01 -13.66 17.06
C LEU A 194 -12.81 -13.35 18.55
N ARG A 195 -13.31 -14.23 19.42
CA ARG A 195 -13.29 -14.02 20.88
C ARG A 195 -11.87 -13.84 21.41
N GLU A 196 -10.93 -14.68 20.98
CA GLU A 196 -9.55 -14.68 21.46
C GLU A 196 -8.87 -13.35 21.12
N TYR A 197 -8.92 -12.95 19.85
CA TYR A 197 -8.37 -11.68 19.40
C TYR A 197 -9.05 -10.47 20.08
N ARG A 198 -10.36 -10.50 20.30
CA ARG A 198 -11.04 -9.45 21.08
C ARG A 198 -10.51 -9.35 22.52
N HIS A 199 -10.17 -10.46 23.17
CA HIS A 199 -9.55 -10.43 24.50
C HIS A 199 -8.14 -9.83 24.45
N GLU A 200 -7.36 -10.10 23.41
CA GLU A 200 -6.03 -9.51 23.23
C GLU A 200 -6.11 -7.99 23.08
N VAL A 201 -7.00 -7.50 22.21
CA VAL A 201 -7.25 -6.06 22.04
C VAL A 201 -7.67 -5.41 23.36
N LEU A 202 -8.63 -6.00 24.08
CA LEU A 202 -9.08 -5.45 25.37
C LEU A 202 -7.97 -5.46 26.44
N ARG A 203 -7.12 -6.49 26.48
CA ARG A 203 -5.95 -6.53 27.38
C ARG A 203 -4.97 -5.41 27.07
N LEU A 204 -4.69 -5.16 25.78
CA LEU A 204 -3.87 -4.04 25.34
C LEU A 204 -4.46 -2.72 25.81
N LEU A 205 -5.76 -2.49 25.61
CA LEU A 205 -6.44 -1.26 26.03
C LEU A 205 -6.32 -1.04 27.55
N VAL A 206 -6.50 -2.08 28.37
CA VAL A 206 -6.32 -1.99 29.83
C VAL A 206 -4.89 -1.63 30.19
N LYS A 207 -3.88 -2.20 29.51
CA LYS A 207 -2.46 -1.86 29.71
C LYS A 207 -2.18 -0.40 29.38
N VAL A 208 -2.71 0.10 28.26
CA VAL A 208 -2.54 1.50 27.84
C VAL A 208 -3.22 2.45 28.82
N ILE A 209 -4.46 2.16 29.24
CA ILE A 209 -5.19 2.96 30.25
C ILE A 209 -4.38 3.09 31.54
N LYS A 210 -3.84 1.98 32.05
CA LYS A 210 -3.00 2.00 33.26
C LYS A 210 -1.76 2.86 33.06
N SER A 211 -1.10 2.74 31.92
CA SER A 211 0.13 3.47 31.62
C SER A 211 -0.11 4.98 31.50
N CYS A 212 -1.19 5.40 30.84
CA CYS A 212 -1.58 6.81 30.76
C CYS A 212 -2.04 7.37 32.11
N HIS A 213 -2.71 6.59 32.95
CA HIS A 213 -3.14 7.07 34.27
C HIS A 213 -1.94 7.34 35.21
N LEU A 214 -0.88 6.54 35.12
CA LEU A 214 0.37 6.76 35.86
C LEU A 214 1.18 7.98 35.38
N GLN A 215 0.92 8.52 34.18
CA GLN A 215 1.61 9.74 33.70
C GLN A 215 0.95 11.05 34.15
N ILE A 216 -0.28 10.98 34.69
CA ILE A 216 -1.06 12.15 35.13
C ILE A 216 -0.98 12.35 36.66
N THR A 217 -0.37 11.39 37.39
CA THR A 217 -0.15 11.45 38.85
C THR A 217 1.31 11.68 39.15
#